data_AF-A0A6M0Q3I1-F1
#
_entry.id   AF-A0A6M0Q3I1-F1
#
_cell.length_a   1.000
_cell.length_b   1.000
_cell.length_c   1.000
_cell.angle_alpha   90.00
_cell.angle_beta   90.00
_cell.angle_gamma   90.00
#
_symmetry.space_group_name_H-M   'P 1'
#
loop_
_entity.id
_entity.type
_entity.pdbx_description
1 polymer ?
#
loop_
_entity_poly.entity_id
_entity_poly.type
_entity_poly.pdbx_seq_one_letter_code
_entity_poly.pdbx_strand_id
1 'polypeptide(L)' 'MKSTQKNVREKPKNSSMVNTEEELEKHSKIMEQMSTNDEVKKENKIPDPKQFNEQERSK' A
#
# COMPACT_ATOMS: atom_id res chain seq x y z
N MET A 1 10.48 20.04 36.66
CA MET A 1 9.84 19.83 35.35
C MET A 1 10.58 18.69 34.65
N LYS A 2 9.95 17.52 34.48
CA LYS A 2 10.58 16.37 33.81
C LYS A 2 10.17 16.41 32.33
N SER A 3 11.11 16.73 31.45
CA SER A 3 10.90 16.70 30.00
C SER A 3 10.80 15.25 29.53
N THR A 4 9.59 14.82 29.17
CA THR A 4 9.35 13.52 28.56
C THR A 4 9.94 13.52 27.15
N GLN A 5 11.19 13.05 27.01
CA GLN A 5 11.79 12.76 25.70
C GLN A 5 10.91 11.71 25.02
N LYS A 6 10.13 12.13 24.02
CA LYS A 6 9.42 11.23 23.13
C LYS A 6 10.49 10.39 22.43
N ASN A 7 10.56 9.10 22.75
CA ASN A 7 11.32 8.12 21.99
C ASN A 7 10.91 8.24 20.52
N VAL A 8 11.75 8.86 19.70
CA VAL A 8 11.64 8.81 18.24
C VAL A 8 12.04 7.39 17.87
N ARG A 9 11.08 6.46 17.93
CA ARG A 9 11.28 5.13 17.34
C ARG A 9 11.58 5.37 15.87
N GLU A 10 12.78 5.00 15.44
CA GLU A 10 13.15 5.03 14.02
C GLU A 10 12.04 4.33 13.24
N LYS A 11 11.32 5.10 12.42
CA LYS A 11 10.31 4.51 11.54
C LYS A 11 11.04 3.49 10.66
N PRO A 12 10.51 2.26 10.53
CA PRO A 12 11.09 1.29 9.60
C PRO A 12 11.26 1.96 8.24
N LYS A 13 12.40 1.73 7.56
CA LYS A 13 12.63 2.25 6.20
C LYS A 13 11.51 1.91 5.22
N ASN A 14 10.71 0.88 5.57
CA ASN A 14 9.64 0.31 4.78
C ASN A 14 8.24 0.69 5.30
N SER A 15 8.13 1.56 6.32
CA SER A 15 6.82 2.09 6.77
C SER A 15 6.42 3.26 5.86
N SER A 16 6.24 2.99 4.57
CA SER A 16 5.96 4.02 3.57
C SER A 16 4.46 4.33 3.51
N MET A 17 3.93 4.90 4.59
CA MET A 17 2.79 5.78 4.38
C MET A 17 3.33 7.04 3.70
N VAL A 18 2.72 7.40 2.59
CA VAL A 18 2.94 8.67 1.89
C VAL A 18 2.85 9.81 2.91
N ASN A 19 3.90 10.63 3.03
CA ASN A 19 3.99 11.63 4.09
C ASN A 19 3.62 13.04 3.62
N THR A 20 3.49 13.25 2.30
CA THR A 20 3.18 14.56 1.70
C THR A 20 2.16 14.44 0.56
N GLU A 21 1.49 15.55 0.24
CA GLU A 21 0.54 15.63 -0.87
C GLU A 21 1.22 15.39 -2.23
N GLU A 22 2.44 15.93 -2.42
CA GLU A 22 3.21 15.70 -3.66
C GLU A 22 3.55 14.22 -3.86
N GLU A 23 3.93 13.52 -2.79
CA GLU A 23 4.17 12.07 -2.84
C GLU A 23 2.88 11.31 -3.15
N LEU A 24 1.73 11.78 -2.63
CA LEU A 24 0.42 11.19 -2.90
C LEU A 24 0.06 11.33 -4.36
N GLU A 25 0.19 12.52 -4.94
CA GLU A 25 -0.11 12.75 -6.35
C GLU A 25 0.74 11.87 -7.28
N LYS A 26 2.05 11.76 -7.00
CA LYS A 26 2.95 10.90 -7.77
C LYS A 26 2.55 9.43 -7.64
N HIS A 27 2.25 8.98 -6.43
CA HIS A 27 1.85 7.60 -6.18
C HIS A 27 0.51 7.26 -6.84
N SER A 28 -0.47 8.16 -6.78
CA SER A 28 -1.77 8.00 -7.42
C SER A 28 -1.65 7.83 -8.92
N LYS A 29 -0.81 8.64 -9.59
CA LYS A 29 -0.57 8.49 -11.04
C LYS A 29 0.03 7.15 -11.43
N ILE A 30 0.91 6.60 -10.60
CA ILE A 30 1.46 5.26 -10.82
C ILE A 30 0.35 4.22 -10.70
N MET A 31 -0.47 4.31 -9.65
CA MET A 31 -1.58 3.39 -9.40
C MET A 31 -2.64 3.43 -10.51
N GLU A 32 -2.93 4.60 -11.07
CA GLU A 32 -3.85 4.75 -12.21
C GLU A 32 -3.39 3.98 -13.45
N GLN A 33 -2.08 3.79 -13.61
CA GLN A 33 -1.47 3.09 -14.75
C GLN A 33 -1.22 1.61 -14.46
N MET A 34 -1.40 1.15 -13.21
CA MET A 34 -1.18 -0.24 -12.85
C MET A 34 -2.25 -1.14 -13.45
N SER A 35 -1.81 -2.23 -14.08
CA SER A 35 -2.71 -3.23 -14.65
C SER A 35 -3.50 -3.96 -13.57
N THR A 36 -4.75 -4.23 -13.88
CA THR A 36 -5.62 -5.05 -13.05
C THR A 36 -5.23 -6.52 -13.13
N ASN A 37 -5.61 -7.32 -12.12
CA ASN A 37 -5.38 -8.76 -12.12
C ASN A 37 -5.95 -9.48 -13.36
N ASP A 38 -7.03 -8.96 -13.96
CA ASP A 38 -7.61 -9.57 -15.16
C ASP A 38 -6.83 -9.20 -16.43
N GLU A 39 -6.21 -8.03 -16.49
CA GLU A 39 -5.29 -7.64 -17.56
C GLU A 39 -3.97 -8.43 -17.46
N VAL A 40 -3.42 -8.58 -16.24
CA VAL A 40 -2.21 -9.35 -15.98
C VAL A 40 -2.37 -10.81 -16.42
N LYS A 41 -3.54 -11.42 -16.19
CA LYS A 41 -3.85 -12.78 -16.67
C LYS A 41 -3.88 -12.88 -18.20
N LYS A 42 -4.41 -11.87 -18.91
CA LYS A 42 -4.44 -11.85 -20.39
C LYS A 42 -3.03 -11.81 -20.98
N GLU A 43 -2.08 -11.22 -20.28
CA GLU A 43 -0.66 -11.20 -20.64
C GLU A 43 0.10 -12.49 -20.24
N ASN A 44 -0.59 -13.52 -19.72
CA ASN A 44 0.00 -14.75 -19.20
C ASN A 44 0.99 -14.54 -18.04
N LYS A 45 0.83 -13.44 -17.28
CA LYS A 45 1.61 -13.16 -16.06
C LYS A 45 0.83 -13.62 -14.82
N ILE A 46 1.56 -13.76 -13.71
CA ILE A 46 0.98 -14.18 -12.42
C ILE A 46 0.34 -12.95 -11.76
N PRO A 47 -0.98 -12.96 -11.49
CA PRO A 47 -1.66 -11.87 -10.80
C PRO A 47 -1.37 -11.90 -9.30
N ASP A 48 -1.64 -10.77 -8.63
CA ASP A 48 -1.52 -10.69 -7.18
C ASP A 48 -2.55 -11.62 -6.48
N PRO A 49 -2.18 -12.23 -5.34
CA PRO A 49 -3.06 -13.13 -4.62
C PRO A 49 -4.29 -12.38 -4.10
N LYS A 50 -5.47 -13.03 -4.19
CA LYS A 50 -6.69 -12.51 -3.59
C LYS A 50 -6.51 -12.46 -2.07
N GLN A 51 -6.61 -11.26 -1.50
CA GLN A 51 -6.45 -11.05 -0.06
C GLN A 51 -7.65 -11.55 0.75
N PHE A 52 -8.84 -11.61 0.15
CA PHE A 52 -10.07 -12.08 0.80
C PHE A 52 -10.95 -12.85 -0.18
N ASN A 53 -11.61 -13.90 0.32
CA ASN A 53 -12.70 -14.57 -0.38
C ASN A 53 -14.03 -14.00 0.14
N GLU A 54 -14.98 -13.65 -0.74
CA GLU A 54 -16.28 -13.08 -0.33
C GLU A 54 -17.05 -13.98 0.66
N GLN A 55 -16.82 -15.29 0.61
CA GLN A 55 -17.38 -16.28 1.54
C GLN A 55 -16.91 -16.10 3.00
N GLU A 56 -15.79 -15.40 3.23
CA GLU A 56 -15.26 -15.13 4.56
C GLU A 56 -15.80 -13.82 5.16
N ARG A 57 -16.51 -13.00 4.37
CA ARG A 57 -16.99 -11.68 4.77
C ARG A 57 -18.31 -11.71 5.55
N SER A 58 -19.01 -12.85 5.57
CA SER A 58 -20.35 -13.02 6.16
C SER A 58 -20.38 -13.82 7.48
N LYS A 59 -19.22 -14.04 8.12
CA LYS A 59 -19.12 -14.58 9.49
C LYS A 59 -18.96 -13.47 10.50
#